data_AF-A0A7C3DYZ0-F1
#
_entry.id   AF-A0A7C3DYZ0-F1
#
_cell.length_a   1.000
_cell.length_b   1.000
_cell.length_c   1.000
_cell.angle_alpha   90.00
_cell.angle_beta   90.00
_cell.angle_gamma   90.00
#
_symmetry.space_group_name_H-M   'P 1'
#
loop_
_entity.id
_entity.type
_entity.pdbx_description
1 polymer ?
#
loop_
_entity_poly.entity_id
_entity_poly.type
_entity_poly.pdbx_seq_one_letter_code
_entity_poly.pdbx_strand_id
1 'polypeptide(L)'
;MRLTKTSRVAASVLPACGVGLGGVYLAIRVFPSYSWALFVGTPFLVSFVAALLHGWTGPTTWRAAYGIALLSILLLGALIVCFALDGLICVLMALPMAVLVAFPGSAVGYLVGKRLGRGTACAAAVLVMGAVPGLVAFESHRPATPRLHEVTTRVEVRAPIQSVWDEVIAFDKIDEPPKGWFRLGIAYPVEARIEGDGPGALRYCVFSTGAFLERITRWEAPVALEFDVISNPPPLQELSPWGRIEAPHAAGAFSAERGVFRLCEANGETVLEGTTWYRQNMSPGLYWRNISDLVIHAIHRRVLEQIKKRAEEKYGRHEQ
;
A
#
# COMPACT_ATOMS: atom_id res chain seq x y z
N MET A 1 12.11 4.31 -45.14
CA MET A 1 10.75 4.84 -44.94
C MET A 1 10.71 5.60 -43.61
N ARG A 2 10.52 6.93 -43.60
CA ARG A 2 10.43 7.69 -42.34
C ARG A 2 9.09 7.37 -41.69
N LEU A 3 9.12 6.81 -40.48
CA LEU A 3 7.92 6.54 -39.69
C LEU A 3 7.17 7.85 -39.42
N THR A 4 5.83 7.82 -39.55
CA THR A 4 4.95 8.91 -39.10
C THR A 4 5.11 9.14 -37.60
N LYS A 5 4.78 10.33 -37.09
CA LYS A 5 4.88 10.65 -35.66
C LYS A 5 4.15 9.60 -34.79
N THR A 6 2.94 9.20 -35.19
CA THR A 6 2.14 8.19 -34.49
C THR A 6 2.79 6.80 -34.52
N SER A 7 3.33 6.37 -35.66
CA SER A 7 4.01 5.06 -35.75
C SER A 7 5.32 5.02 -34.96
N ARG A 8 6.03 6.15 -34.81
CA ARG A 8 7.19 6.24 -33.91
C ARG A 8 6.82 6.06 -32.44
N VAL A 9 5.71 6.68 -32.01
CA VAL A 9 5.21 6.53 -30.64
C VAL A 9 4.84 5.07 -30.38
N ALA A 10 4.01 4.48 -31.24
CA ALA A 10 3.58 3.08 -31.10
C ALA A 10 4.76 2.10 -31.09
N ALA A 11 5.73 2.27 -32.01
CA ALA A 11 6.92 1.43 -32.10
C ALA A 11 7.85 1.52 -30.87
N SER A 12 7.68 2.55 -30.02
CA SER A 12 8.46 2.71 -28.79
C SER A 12 7.68 2.24 -27.56
N VAL A 13 6.40 2.62 -27.47
CA VAL A 13 5.55 2.36 -26.31
C VAL A 13 5.13 0.89 -26.22
N LEU A 14 4.69 0.28 -27.33
CA LEU A 14 4.17 -1.09 -27.30
C LEU A 14 5.21 -2.12 -26.83
N PRO A 15 6.45 -2.13 -27.34
CA PRO A 15 7.46 -3.06 -26.84
C PRO A 15 7.83 -2.79 -25.37
N ALA A 16 7.93 -1.52 -24.97
CA ALA A 16 8.22 -1.15 -23.59
C ALA A 16 7.13 -1.64 -22.62
N CYS A 17 5.85 -1.45 -22.98
CA CYS A 17 4.73 -1.97 -22.21
C CYS A 17 4.69 -3.50 -22.21
N GLY A 18 5.02 -4.17 -23.32
CA GLY A 18 5.11 -5.64 -23.36
C GLY A 18 6.18 -6.19 -22.41
N VAL A 19 7.37 -5.57 -22.39
CA VAL A 19 8.44 -5.91 -21.45
C VAL A 19 8.00 -5.65 -20.00
N GLY A 20 7.37 -4.49 -19.75
CA GLY A 20 6.85 -4.14 -18.43
C GLY A 20 5.81 -5.14 -17.93
N LEU A 21 4.83 -5.48 -18.78
CA LEU A 21 3.75 -6.42 -18.45
C LEU A 21 4.31 -7.82 -18.17
N GLY A 22 5.29 -8.27 -18.96
CA GLY A 22 6.00 -9.52 -18.72
C GLY A 22 6.75 -9.52 -17.38
N GLY A 23 7.42 -8.42 -17.04
CA GLY A 23 8.10 -8.25 -15.76
C GLY A 23 7.16 -8.27 -14.56
N VAL A 24 6.04 -7.54 -14.65
CA VAL A 24 4.98 -7.54 -13.62
C VAL A 24 4.37 -8.93 -13.47
N TYR A 25 4.02 -9.59 -14.57
CA TYR A 25 3.47 -10.93 -14.56
C TYR A 25 4.42 -11.93 -13.88
N LEU A 26 5.71 -11.88 -14.23
CA LEU A 26 6.74 -12.71 -13.62
C LEU A 26 6.85 -12.47 -12.10
N ALA A 27 6.92 -11.20 -11.68
CA ALA A 27 7.05 -10.86 -10.26
C ALA A 27 5.84 -11.28 -9.42
N ILE A 28 4.62 -11.08 -9.95
CA ILE A 28 3.37 -11.33 -9.22
C ILE A 28 2.93 -12.79 -9.29
N ARG A 29 3.02 -13.44 -10.46
CA ARG A 29 2.45 -14.77 -10.70
C ARG A 29 3.46 -15.90 -10.58
N VAL A 30 4.74 -15.63 -10.82
CA VAL A 30 5.79 -16.68 -10.79
C VAL A 30 6.57 -16.64 -9.47
N PHE A 31 6.97 -15.45 -9.00
CA PHE A 31 7.80 -15.28 -7.80
C PHE A 31 7.10 -14.75 -6.54
N PRO A 32 5.77 -14.64 -6.56
CA PRO A 32 4.93 -13.71 -5.75
C PRO A 32 5.71 -12.75 -4.83
N SER A 33 6.49 -11.84 -5.43
CA SER A 33 7.41 -10.95 -4.70
C SER A 33 7.14 -9.48 -5.02
N TYR A 34 6.81 -8.69 -3.99
CA TYR A 34 6.61 -7.24 -4.07
C TYR A 34 7.92 -6.48 -3.74
N SER A 35 8.92 -6.69 -4.59
CA SER A 35 10.32 -6.32 -4.34
C SER A 35 10.78 -5.04 -5.05
N TRP A 36 12.05 -4.65 -4.86
CA TRP A 36 12.64 -3.51 -5.58
C TRP A 36 12.61 -3.71 -7.10
N ALA A 37 12.81 -4.93 -7.58
CA ALA A 37 12.75 -5.21 -9.00
C ALA A 37 11.35 -4.93 -9.60
N LEU A 38 10.27 -5.22 -8.87
CA LEU A 38 8.91 -4.88 -9.32
C LEU A 38 8.71 -3.36 -9.36
N PHE A 39 9.01 -2.67 -8.27
CA PHE A 39 8.63 -1.27 -8.08
C PHE A 39 9.62 -0.23 -8.60
N VAL A 40 10.88 -0.60 -8.77
CA VAL A 40 11.95 0.26 -9.29
C VAL A 40 12.52 -0.32 -10.58
N GLY A 41 12.84 -1.63 -10.60
CA GLY A 41 13.41 -2.27 -11.78
C GLY A 41 12.49 -2.19 -13.00
N THR A 42 11.20 -2.49 -12.83
CA THR A 42 10.23 -2.51 -13.94
C THR A 42 9.97 -1.10 -14.50
N PRO A 43 9.62 -0.08 -13.71
CA PRO A 43 9.45 1.27 -14.24
C PRO A 43 10.71 1.83 -14.89
N PHE A 44 11.89 1.51 -14.34
CA PHE A 44 13.17 1.89 -14.92
C PHE A 44 13.35 1.26 -16.30
N LEU A 45 13.15 -0.05 -16.42
CA LEU A 45 13.32 -0.81 -17.65
C LEU A 45 12.34 -0.34 -18.74
N VAL A 46 11.06 -0.18 -18.39
CA VAL A 46 10.03 0.33 -19.31
C VAL A 46 10.42 1.71 -19.83
N SER A 47 10.82 2.61 -18.93
CA SER A 47 11.22 3.97 -19.30
C SER A 47 12.50 4.02 -20.14
N PHE A 48 13.46 3.14 -19.83
CA PHE A 48 14.70 2.97 -20.57
C PHE A 48 14.43 2.46 -22.00
N VAL A 49 13.69 1.37 -22.15
CA VAL A 49 13.35 0.78 -23.46
C VAL A 49 12.54 1.77 -24.30
N ALA A 50 11.54 2.42 -23.71
CA ALA A 50 10.71 3.40 -24.41
C ALA A 50 11.54 4.57 -24.95
N ALA A 51 12.41 5.16 -24.13
CA ALA A 51 13.26 6.28 -24.54
C ALA A 51 14.31 5.87 -25.58
N LEU A 52 14.91 4.69 -25.43
CA LEU A 52 15.91 4.14 -26.34
C LEU A 52 15.32 3.90 -27.75
N LEU A 53 14.20 3.20 -27.83
CA LEU A 53 13.50 2.92 -29.09
C LEU A 53 13.04 4.22 -29.76
N HIS A 54 12.55 5.19 -28.97
CA HIS A 54 12.12 6.47 -29.53
C HIS A 54 13.28 7.26 -30.15
N GLY A 55 14.47 7.21 -29.55
CA GLY A 55 15.70 7.76 -30.10
C GLY A 55 16.17 7.06 -31.39
N TRP A 56 15.95 5.75 -31.51
CA TRP A 56 16.34 4.99 -32.72
C TRP A 56 15.42 5.23 -33.92
N THR A 57 14.15 5.58 -33.68
CA THR A 57 13.19 5.86 -34.75
C THR A 57 13.35 7.27 -35.34
N GLY A 58 14.19 8.12 -34.74
CA GLY A 58 14.55 9.43 -35.29
C GLY A 58 15.07 10.41 -34.24
N PRO A 59 15.45 11.64 -34.66
CA PRO A 59 15.87 12.70 -33.75
C PRO A 59 14.84 12.92 -32.66
N THR A 60 15.32 13.00 -31.42
CA THR A 60 14.51 13.06 -30.21
C THR A 60 15.16 14.04 -29.24
N THR A 61 14.35 14.85 -28.58
CA THR A 61 14.78 15.74 -27.49
C THR A 61 14.58 15.03 -26.15
N TRP A 62 15.28 15.50 -25.10
CA TRP A 62 15.09 14.99 -23.74
C TRP A 62 13.62 15.01 -23.29
N ARG A 63 12.91 16.11 -23.53
CA ARG A 63 11.48 16.26 -23.18
C ARG A 63 10.60 15.23 -23.89
N ALA A 64 10.88 14.94 -25.16
CA ALA A 64 10.14 13.94 -25.91
C ALA A 64 10.43 12.52 -25.39
N ALA A 65 11.68 12.19 -25.06
CA ALA A 65 12.04 10.89 -24.48
C ALA A 65 11.35 10.66 -23.12
N TYR A 66 11.39 11.65 -22.23
CA TYR A 66 10.71 11.56 -20.93
C TYR A 66 9.18 11.49 -21.08
N GLY A 67 8.60 12.26 -22.00
CA GLY A 67 7.16 12.20 -22.28
C GLY A 67 6.69 10.82 -22.78
N ILE A 68 7.50 10.16 -23.61
CA ILE A 68 7.23 8.79 -24.08
C ILE A 68 7.38 7.76 -22.95
N ALA A 69 8.36 7.94 -22.06
CA ALA A 69 8.49 7.10 -20.87
C ALA A 69 7.26 7.23 -19.96
N LEU A 70 6.82 8.45 -19.66
CA LEU A 70 5.60 8.69 -18.86
C LEU A 70 4.36 8.07 -19.51
N LEU A 71 4.18 8.25 -20.82
CA LEU A 71 3.08 7.62 -21.56
C LEU A 71 3.13 6.08 -21.44
N SER A 72 4.33 5.49 -21.50
CA SER A 72 4.51 4.04 -21.37
C SER A 72 4.20 3.54 -19.96
N ILE A 73 4.57 4.29 -18.92
CA ILE A 73 4.22 3.97 -17.52
C ILE A 73 2.71 4.06 -17.28
N LEU A 74 2.07 5.13 -17.78
CA LEU A 74 0.62 5.29 -17.65
C LEU A 74 -0.14 4.19 -18.41
N LEU A 75 0.31 3.85 -19.63
CA LEU A 75 -0.28 2.75 -20.38
C LEU A 75 -0.05 1.41 -19.70
N LEU A 76 1.15 1.16 -19.15
CA LEU A 76 1.42 -0.05 -18.39
C LEU A 76 0.50 -0.15 -17.16
N GLY A 77 0.33 0.93 -16.39
CA GLY A 77 -0.61 0.97 -15.26
C GLY A 77 -2.04 0.64 -15.70
N ALA A 78 -2.49 1.23 -16.81
CA ALA A 78 -3.79 0.90 -17.39
C ALA A 78 -3.89 -0.57 -17.82
N LEU A 79 -2.83 -1.15 -18.40
CA LEU A 79 -2.80 -2.57 -18.78
C LEU A 79 -2.80 -3.51 -17.56
N ILE A 80 -2.08 -3.17 -16.49
CA ILE A 80 -2.08 -3.94 -15.23
C ILE A 80 -3.49 -4.03 -14.68
N VAL A 81 -4.18 -2.88 -14.64
CA VAL A 81 -5.60 -2.85 -14.31
C VAL A 81 -6.33 -3.71 -15.34
N CYS A 82 -6.34 -3.39 -16.64
CA CYS A 82 -7.08 -4.10 -17.70
C CYS A 82 -6.94 -5.64 -17.73
N PHE A 83 -5.82 -6.19 -17.28
CA PHE A 83 -5.58 -7.63 -17.21
C PHE A 83 -5.81 -8.25 -15.82
N ALA A 84 -6.42 -7.50 -14.90
CA ALA A 84 -6.68 -7.91 -13.52
C ALA A 84 -5.44 -8.43 -12.78
N LEU A 85 -4.25 -7.91 -13.11
CA LEU A 85 -3.01 -8.30 -12.42
C LEU A 85 -2.92 -7.65 -11.04
N ASP A 86 -3.39 -6.41 -10.96
CA ASP A 86 -3.49 -5.62 -9.73
C ASP A 86 -4.68 -4.64 -9.86
N GLY A 87 -5.11 -4.05 -8.75
CA GLY A 87 -6.23 -3.11 -8.73
C GLY A 87 -5.83 -1.65 -8.87
N LEU A 88 -6.84 -0.80 -9.08
CA LEU A 88 -6.62 0.62 -9.35
C LEU A 88 -5.99 1.34 -8.15
N ILE A 89 -6.34 0.97 -6.92
CA ILE A 89 -5.83 1.63 -5.72
C ILE A 89 -4.32 1.43 -5.63
N CYS A 90 -3.86 0.19 -5.78
CA CYS A 90 -2.44 -0.14 -5.71
C CYS A 90 -1.63 0.44 -6.88
N VAL A 91 -2.18 0.46 -8.09
CA VAL A 91 -1.54 1.14 -9.22
C VAL A 91 -1.39 2.64 -8.96
N LEU A 92 -2.42 3.29 -8.41
CA LEU A 92 -2.35 4.71 -8.03
C LEU A 92 -1.34 4.94 -6.89
N MET A 93 -1.26 4.03 -5.92
CA MET A 93 -0.27 4.09 -4.84
C MET A 93 1.16 3.88 -5.35
N ALA A 94 1.38 3.07 -6.39
CA ALA A 94 2.71 2.85 -6.97
C ALA A 94 3.13 3.94 -7.97
N LEU A 95 2.18 4.65 -8.58
CA LEU A 95 2.42 5.61 -9.66
C LEU A 95 3.43 6.74 -9.31
N PRO A 96 3.39 7.39 -8.13
CA PRO A 96 4.36 8.44 -7.78
C PRO A 96 5.80 7.94 -7.85
N MET A 97 6.06 6.74 -7.32
CA MET A 97 7.37 6.11 -7.37
C MET A 97 7.75 5.74 -8.82
N ALA A 98 6.84 5.17 -9.59
CA ALA A 98 7.10 4.81 -10.99
C ALA A 98 7.46 6.04 -11.84
N VAL A 99 6.79 7.18 -11.63
CA VAL A 99 7.08 8.45 -12.31
C VAL A 99 8.46 8.99 -11.93
N LEU A 100 8.83 8.93 -10.64
CA LEU A 100 10.16 9.35 -10.19
C LEU A 100 11.27 8.48 -10.80
N VAL A 101 11.05 7.17 -10.87
CA VAL A 101 11.99 6.21 -11.46
C VAL A 101 12.04 6.31 -12.99
N ALA A 102 10.96 6.77 -13.64
CA ALA A 102 10.94 6.98 -15.08
C ALA A 102 11.97 8.01 -15.55
N PHE A 103 12.31 8.97 -14.70
CA PHE A 103 13.31 10.00 -15.01
C PHE A 103 14.71 9.40 -15.27
N PRO A 104 15.37 8.70 -14.30
CA PRO A 104 16.67 8.09 -14.55
C PRO A 104 16.61 7.01 -15.64
N GLY A 105 15.55 6.21 -15.74
CA GLY A 105 15.41 5.20 -16.79
C GLY A 105 15.41 5.81 -18.19
N SER A 106 14.59 6.84 -18.41
CA SER A 106 14.53 7.54 -19.69
C SER A 106 15.80 8.35 -19.98
N ALA A 107 16.48 8.90 -18.97
CA ALA A 107 17.77 9.59 -19.13
C ALA A 107 18.84 8.65 -19.68
N VAL A 108 18.98 7.48 -19.08
CA VAL A 108 19.93 6.46 -19.54
C VAL A 108 19.55 5.99 -20.96
N GLY A 109 18.27 5.68 -21.21
CA GLY A 109 17.81 5.23 -22.53
C GLY A 109 18.05 6.27 -23.63
N TYR A 110 17.80 7.55 -23.34
CA TYR A 110 18.06 8.66 -24.24
C TYR A 110 19.57 8.83 -24.55
N LEU A 111 20.43 8.77 -23.53
CA LEU A 111 21.89 8.91 -23.70
C LEU A 111 22.49 7.74 -24.47
N VAL A 112 22.06 6.51 -24.15
CA VAL A 112 22.46 5.29 -24.86
C VAL A 112 22.05 5.37 -26.33
N GLY A 113 20.80 5.74 -26.61
CA GLY A 113 20.30 5.89 -27.98
C GLY A 113 20.98 6.98 -28.79
N LYS A 114 21.57 7.99 -28.14
CA LYS A 114 22.28 9.09 -28.80
C LYS A 114 23.78 8.82 -28.99
N ARG A 115 24.43 8.14 -28.04
CA ARG A 115 25.89 8.01 -27.99
C ARG A 115 26.42 6.66 -28.49
N LEU A 116 25.63 5.61 -28.43
CA LEU A 116 26.06 4.26 -28.80
C LEU A 116 25.60 3.91 -30.21
N GLY A 117 26.42 3.15 -30.93
CA GLY A 117 26.03 2.54 -32.20
C GLY A 117 24.87 1.56 -32.01
N ARG A 118 24.07 1.34 -33.07
CA ARG A 118 22.84 0.52 -33.01
C ARG A 118 23.09 -0.87 -32.43
N GLY A 119 24.19 -1.53 -32.81
CA GLY A 119 24.55 -2.87 -32.31
C GLY A 119 24.79 -2.90 -30.79
N THR A 120 25.60 -1.97 -30.27
CA THR A 120 25.91 -1.87 -28.84
C THR A 120 24.68 -1.48 -28.03
N ALA A 121 23.84 -0.61 -28.57
CA ALA A 121 22.60 -0.20 -27.92
C ALA A 121 21.57 -1.34 -27.87
N CYS A 122 21.48 -2.18 -28.91
CA CYS A 122 20.70 -3.43 -28.88
C CYS A 122 21.23 -4.41 -27.83
N ALA A 123 22.55 -4.63 -27.77
CA ALA A 123 23.15 -5.49 -26.76
C ALA A 123 22.86 -4.98 -25.34
N ALA A 124 22.98 -3.68 -25.11
CA ALA A 124 22.62 -3.06 -23.83
C ALA A 124 21.14 -3.27 -23.48
N ALA A 125 20.23 -3.11 -24.45
CA ALA A 125 18.81 -3.37 -24.22
C ALA A 125 18.54 -4.82 -23.83
N VAL A 126 19.12 -5.78 -24.53
CA VAL A 126 18.98 -7.22 -24.23
C VAL A 126 19.53 -7.54 -22.84
N LEU A 127 20.71 -7.00 -22.49
CA LEU A 127 21.31 -7.19 -21.17
C LEU A 127 20.41 -6.65 -20.05
N VAL A 128 19.90 -5.41 -20.17
CA VAL A 128 19.03 -4.81 -19.14
C VAL A 128 17.68 -5.54 -19.05
N MET A 129 17.11 -5.98 -20.19
CA MET A 129 15.89 -6.79 -20.22
C MET A 129 16.07 -8.16 -19.54
N GLY A 130 17.25 -8.79 -19.66
CA GLY A 130 17.56 -10.04 -18.97
C GLY A 130 17.91 -9.84 -17.49
N ALA A 131 18.51 -8.71 -17.13
CA ALA A 131 18.92 -8.41 -15.76
C ALA A 131 17.73 -8.24 -14.81
N VAL A 132 16.62 -7.62 -15.23
CA VAL A 132 15.47 -7.38 -14.34
C VAL A 132 14.79 -8.69 -13.89
N PRO A 133 14.43 -9.64 -14.77
CA PRO A 133 13.95 -10.96 -14.34
C PRO A 133 14.96 -11.71 -13.46
N GLY A 134 16.26 -11.60 -13.77
CA GLY A 134 17.32 -12.16 -12.94
C GLY A 134 17.36 -11.56 -11.54
N LEU A 135 17.14 -10.25 -11.41
CA LEU A 135 17.04 -9.56 -10.12
C LEU A 135 15.77 -9.95 -9.36
N VAL A 136 14.61 -10.06 -10.03
CA VAL A 136 13.37 -10.56 -9.40
C VAL A 136 13.61 -11.96 -8.83
N ALA A 137 14.20 -12.86 -9.63
CA ALA A 137 14.52 -14.21 -9.20
C ALA A 137 15.53 -14.22 -8.04
N PHE A 138 16.55 -13.34 -8.07
CA PHE A 138 17.53 -13.25 -7.00
C PHE A 138 16.91 -12.74 -5.68
N GLU A 139 16.06 -11.72 -5.73
CA GLU A 139 15.39 -11.17 -4.56
C GLU A 139 14.38 -12.15 -3.97
N SER A 140 13.64 -12.90 -4.80
CA SER A 140 12.66 -13.88 -4.33
C SER A 140 13.30 -15.05 -3.58
N HIS A 141 14.54 -15.42 -3.90
CA HIS A 141 15.31 -16.44 -3.18
C HIS A 141 15.98 -15.92 -1.90
N ARG A 142 15.95 -14.60 -1.66
CA ARG A 142 16.50 -13.98 -0.44
C ARG A 142 15.51 -12.99 0.16
N PRO A 143 14.33 -13.46 0.59
CA PRO A 143 13.34 -12.60 1.21
C PRO A 143 13.93 -11.97 2.48
N ALA A 144 13.91 -10.64 2.55
CA ALA A 144 14.25 -9.94 3.77
C ALA A 144 13.18 -10.23 4.82
N THR A 145 13.58 -10.49 6.07
CA THR A 145 12.64 -10.62 7.18
C THR A 145 11.93 -9.27 7.38
N PRO A 146 10.58 -9.22 7.26
CA PRO A 146 9.83 -7.99 7.47
C PRO A 146 10.08 -7.42 8.86
N ARG A 147 10.45 -6.14 8.93
CA ARG A 147 10.66 -5.45 10.22
C ARG A 147 9.32 -5.23 10.90
N LEU A 148 9.31 -5.34 12.23
CA LEU A 148 8.16 -4.92 13.03
C LEU A 148 8.15 -3.39 13.10
N HIS A 149 7.02 -2.81 12.76
CA HIS A 149 6.76 -1.38 12.84
C HIS A 149 5.72 -1.11 13.91
N GLU A 150 5.73 0.12 14.44
CA GLU A 150 4.86 0.58 15.52
C GLU A 150 4.27 1.93 15.14
N VAL A 151 2.96 2.07 15.34
CA VAL A 151 2.22 3.30 15.08
C VAL A 151 1.32 3.59 16.27
N THR A 152 1.45 4.80 16.81
CA THR A 152 0.71 5.26 17.99
C THR A 152 -0.10 6.50 17.64
N THR A 153 -1.37 6.52 18.03
CA THR A 153 -2.27 7.67 17.89
C THR A 153 -2.94 7.93 19.23
N ARG A 154 -3.15 9.20 19.59
CA ARG A 154 -3.81 9.60 20.84
C ARG A 154 -4.92 10.60 20.61
N VAL A 155 -5.91 10.60 21.50
CA VAL A 155 -6.97 11.61 21.61
C VAL A 155 -7.21 11.97 23.07
N GLU A 156 -7.66 13.20 23.31
CA GLU A 156 -8.13 13.68 24.61
C GLU A 156 -9.66 13.56 24.66
N VAL A 157 -10.19 12.99 25.75
CA VAL A 157 -11.59 12.65 25.95
C VAL A 157 -12.13 13.30 27.23
N ARG A 158 -13.21 14.08 27.09
CA ARG A 158 -13.90 14.76 28.20
C ARG A 158 -14.89 13.86 28.90
N ALA A 159 -14.39 12.75 29.44
CA ALA A 159 -15.17 11.81 30.24
C ALA A 159 -14.26 11.11 31.26
N PRO A 160 -14.82 10.61 32.38
CA PRO A 160 -14.09 9.78 33.34
C PRO A 160 -13.48 8.55 32.67
N ILE A 161 -12.30 8.13 33.15
CA ILE A 161 -11.55 7.01 32.57
C ILE A 161 -12.37 5.73 32.44
N GLN A 162 -13.27 5.47 33.40
CA GLN A 162 -14.17 4.31 33.36
C GLN A 162 -15.16 4.37 32.20
N SER A 163 -15.72 5.54 31.89
CA SER A 163 -16.63 5.72 30.76
C SER A 163 -15.93 5.48 29.43
N VAL A 164 -14.65 5.87 29.34
CA VAL A 164 -13.81 5.62 28.15
C VAL A 164 -13.44 4.13 28.07
N TRP A 165 -13.11 3.51 29.19
CA TRP A 165 -12.75 2.10 29.27
C TRP A 165 -13.86 1.17 28.77
N ASP A 166 -15.11 1.43 29.17
CA ASP A 166 -16.26 0.63 28.72
C ASP A 166 -16.36 0.61 27.18
N GLU A 167 -16.13 1.75 26.52
CA GLU A 167 -16.16 1.89 25.05
C GLU A 167 -14.90 1.34 24.36
N VAL A 168 -13.77 1.25 25.08
CA VAL A 168 -12.53 0.63 24.58
C VAL A 168 -12.70 -0.89 24.46
N ILE A 169 -13.37 -1.53 25.41
CA ILE A 169 -13.61 -2.98 25.40
C ILE A 169 -14.40 -3.39 24.15
N ALA A 170 -15.51 -2.70 23.91
CA ALA A 170 -16.40 -2.89 22.77
C ALA A 170 -17.12 -1.57 22.49
N PHE A 171 -17.33 -1.28 21.21
CA PHE A 171 -18.10 -0.11 20.79
C PHE A 171 -19.14 -0.50 19.74
N ASP A 172 -20.30 0.13 19.84
CA ASP A 172 -21.39 -0.02 18.88
C ASP A 172 -20.99 0.44 17.48
N LYS A 173 -21.81 0.07 16.49
CA LYS A 173 -21.61 0.43 15.10
C LYS A 173 -21.33 1.94 14.91
N ILE A 174 -20.29 2.24 14.15
CA ILE A 174 -19.94 3.59 13.71
C ILE A 174 -20.88 3.97 12.57
N ASP A 175 -21.82 4.87 12.85
CA ASP A 175 -22.80 5.36 11.87
C ASP A 175 -22.19 6.34 10.87
N GLU A 176 -21.08 7.02 11.22
CA GLU A 176 -20.43 7.96 10.33
C GLU A 176 -19.90 7.26 9.06
N PRO A 177 -20.27 7.75 7.86
CA PRO A 177 -19.78 7.17 6.62
C PRO A 177 -18.25 7.30 6.50
N PRO A 178 -17.59 6.38 5.77
CA PRO A 178 -16.16 6.45 5.55
C PRO A 178 -15.77 7.75 4.83
N LYS A 179 -14.67 8.39 5.27
CA LYS A 179 -14.11 9.61 4.68
C LYS A 179 -12.72 9.34 4.09
N GLY A 180 -12.32 10.16 3.12
CA GLY A 180 -10.98 10.12 2.52
C GLY A 180 -10.60 8.74 1.96
N TRP A 181 -9.45 8.22 2.41
CA TRP A 181 -8.85 6.93 2.02
C TRP A 181 -9.82 5.74 2.08
N PHE A 182 -10.72 5.72 3.07
CA PHE A 182 -11.68 4.63 3.24
C PHE A 182 -12.72 4.54 2.11
N ARG A 183 -13.00 5.65 1.42
CA ARG A 183 -13.89 5.63 0.25
C ARG A 183 -13.24 5.02 -0.98
N LEU A 184 -11.92 4.90 -0.98
CA LEU A 184 -11.17 4.36 -2.11
C LEU A 184 -11.11 2.83 -2.07
N GLY A 185 -11.55 2.17 -1.00
CA GLY A 185 -11.53 0.71 -0.86
C GLY A 185 -10.66 0.19 0.29
N ILE A 186 -9.91 1.06 0.98
CA ILE A 186 -9.15 0.69 2.18
C ILE A 186 -10.10 0.24 3.29
N ALA A 187 -9.78 -0.87 3.95
CA ALA A 187 -10.59 -1.42 5.03
C ALA A 187 -10.70 -0.42 6.19
N TYR A 188 -11.90 -0.31 6.75
CA TYR A 188 -12.16 0.62 7.86
C TYR A 188 -13.01 -0.04 8.95
N PRO A 189 -12.81 0.36 10.23
CA PRO A 189 -13.55 -0.18 11.36
C PRO A 189 -15.03 0.22 11.31
N VAL A 190 -15.88 -0.73 11.66
CA VAL A 190 -17.35 -0.64 11.66
C VAL A 190 -17.91 -0.81 13.07
N GLU A 191 -17.47 -1.82 13.81
CA GLU A 191 -17.90 -2.12 15.19
C GLU A 191 -16.84 -2.97 15.88
N ALA A 192 -16.87 -3.05 17.21
CA ALA A 192 -16.06 -4.00 17.97
C ALA A 192 -16.93 -4.74 18.99
N ARG A 193 -16.79 -6.07 19.01
CA ARG A 193 -17.51 -6.95 19.96
C ARG A 193 -16.51 -7.79 20.73
N ILE A 194 -16.87 -8.21 21.94
CA ILE A 194 -16.02 -9.06 22.76
C ILE A 194 -16.80 -10.24 23.32
N GLU A 195 -16.14 -11.39 23.38
CA GLU A 195 -16.62 -12.62 23.99
C GLU A 195 -15.65 -13.03 25.11
N GLY A 196 -16.17 -13.09 26.34
CA GLY A 196 -15.39 -13.34 27.54
C GLY A 196 -14.91 -12.05 28.24
N ASP A 197 -14.19 -12.24 29.34
CA ASP A 197 -13.61 -11.17 30.16
C ASP A 197 -12.18 -11.56 30.56
N GLY A 198 -11.30 -10.57 30.68
CA GLY A 198 -9.91 -10.78 31.07
C GLY A 198 -9.00 -11.39 29.99
N PRO A 199 -7.77 -11.81 30.35
CA PRO A 199 -6.84 -12.45 29.43
C PRO A 199 -7.44 -13.74 28.83
N GLY A 200 -7.30 -13.89 27.52
CA GLY A 200 -7.86 -15.01 26.75
C GLY A 200 -9.19 -14.72 26.06
N ALA A 201 -9.89 -13.65 26.45
CA ALA A 201 -11.10 -13.17 25.78
C ALA A 201 -10.85 -12.89 24.28
N LEU A 202 -11.89 -13.08 23.47
CA LEU A 202 -11.83 -12.88 22.02
C LEU A 202 -12.58 -11.61 21.64
N ARG A 203 -11.87 -10.70 20.99
CA ARG A 203 -12.40 -9.45 20.50
C ARG A 203 -12.47 -9.49 18.97
N TYR A 204 -13.65 -9.21 18.45
CA TYR A 204 -13.96 -9.18 17.02
C TYR A 204 -14.04 -7.72 16.60
N CYS A 205 -12.96 -7.21 16.02
CA CYS A 205 -12.91 -5.87 15.47
C CYS A 205 -13.35 -5.92 14.01
N VAL A 206 -14.60 -5.57 13.74
CA VAL A 206 -15.24 -5.75 12.43
C VAL A 206 -14.89 -4.58 11.53
N PHE A 207 -14.28 -4.89 10.39
CA PHE A 207 -13.98 -3.94 9.31
C PHE A 207 -14.89 -4.18 8.11
N SER A 208 -14.88 -3.23 7.18
CA SER A 208 -15.62 -3.33 5.89
C SER A 208 -15.25 -4.54 5.03
N THR A 209 -14.09 -5.16 5.27
CA THR A 209 -13.59 -6.33 4.52
C THR A 209 -13.61 -7.64 5.32
N GLY A 210 -14.07 -7.62 6.58
CA GLY A 210 -14.06 -8.75 7.49
C GLY A 210 -13.60 -8.37 8.89
N ALA A 211 -13.55 -9.34 9.81
CA ALA A 211 -13.13 -9.07 11.19
C ALA A 211 -11.65 -9.39 11.42
N PHE A 212 -10.97 -8.52 12.17
CA PHE A 212 -9.79 -8.93 12.91
C PHE A 212 -10.25 -9.75 14.11
N LEU A 213 -9.62 -10.91 14.30
CA LEU A 213 -9.81 -11.72 15.50
C LEU A 213 -8.64 -11.42 16.45
N GLU A 214 -8.94 -10.76 17.55
CA GLU A 214 -7.99 -10.27 18.54
C GLU A 214 -8.12 -11.11 19.81
N ARG A 215 -7.03 -11.66 20.33
CA ARG A 215 -7.01 -12.35 21.63
C ARG A 215 -6.43 -11.41 22.67
N ILE A 216 -7.19 -11.13 23.71
CA ILE A 216 -6.71 -10.32 24.81
C ILE A 216 -5.57 -11.05 25.53
N THR A 217 -4.42 -10.40 25.67
CA THR A 217 -3.24 -10.92 26.36
C THR A 217 -3.04 -10.28 27.73
N ARG A 218 -3.49 -9.02 27.88
CA ARG A 218 -3.50 -8.29 29.15
C ARG A 218 -4.78 -7.47 29.28
N TRP A 219 -5.39 -7.56 30.44
CA TRP A 219 -6.57 -6.79 30.81
C TRP A 219 -6.32 -6.12 32.16
N GLU A 220 -5.98 -4.84 32.14
CA GLU A 220 -5.70 -4.06 33.33
C GLU A 220 -6.66 -2.88 33.36
N ALA A 221 -7.89 -3.14 33.82
CA ALA A 221 -8.93 -2.13 33.86
C ALA A 221 -8.63 -1.04 34.92
N PRO A 222 -8.84 0.26 34.62
CA PRO A 222 -9.28 0.85 33.35
C PRO A 222 -8.13 1.43 32.51
N VAL A 223 -6.88 0.95 32.67
CA VAL A 223 -5.67 1.61 32.17
C VAL A 223 -5.06 0.99 30.91
N ALA A 224 -5.17 -0.32 30.69
CA ALA A 224 -4.54 -0.98 29.54
C ALA A 224 -5.27 -2.24 29.06
N LEU A 225 -5.46 -2.34 27.74
CA LEU A 225 -5.98 -3.52 27.06
C LEU A 225 -5.01 -3.91 25.93
N GLU A 226 -4.28 -5.01 26.10
CA GLU A 226 -3.33 -5.55 25.10
C GLU A 226 -3.90 -6.79 24.43
N PHE A 227 -3.65 -6.95 23.13
CA PHE A 227 -4.13 -8.08 22.36
C PHE A 227 -3.19 -8.48 21.23
N ASP A 228 -3.19 -9.78 20.92
CA ASP A 228 -2.55 -10.33 19.73
C ASP A 228 -3.59 -10.55 18.62
N VAL A 229 -3.21 -10.29 17.38
CA VAL A 229 -4.08 -10.47 16.21
C VAL A 229 -3.89 -11.88 15.67
N ILE A 230 -4.91 -12.73 15.83
CA ILE A 230 -4.92 -14.11 15.36
C ILE A 230 -5.21 -14.19 13.87
N SER A 231 -6.12 -13.34 13.38
CA SER A 231 -6.57 -13.33 11.99
C SER A 231 -6.71 -11.90 11.48
N ASN A 232 -6.24 -11.67 10.26
CA ASN A 232 -6.32 -10.40 9.56
C ASN A 232 -7.31 -10.52 8.38
N PRO A 233 -8.31 -9.64 8.24
CA PRO A 233 -9.07 -9.53 7.00
C PRO A 233 -8.20 -8.88 5.91
N PRO A 234 -8.62 -8.94 4.63
CA PRO A 234 -7.95 -8.19 3.57
C PRO A 234 -7.86 -6.69 3.93
N PRO A 235 -6.69 -6.05 3.77
CA PRO A 235 -6.48 -4.66 4.20
C PRO A 235 -7.21 -3.64 3.31
N LEU A 236 -7.66 -4.06 2.12
CA LEU A 236 -8.42 -3.26 1.18
C LEU A 236 -9.27 -4.17 0.27
N GLN A 237 -10.24 -3.56 -0.40
CA GLN A 237 -10.97 -4.11 -1.51
C GLN A 237 -10.68 -3.25 -2.75
N GLU A 238 -10.09 -3.86 -3.78
CA GLU A 238 -9.68 -3.13 -4.97
C GLU A 238 -10.85 -2.58 -5.79
N LEU A 239 -10.64 -1.40 -6.38
CA LEU A 239 -11.51 -0.84 -7.40
C LEU A 239 -11.10 -1.40 -8.76
N SER A 240 -12.00 -2.16 -9.38
CA SER A 240 -11.70 -2.90 -10.59
C SER A 240 -12.93 -3.03 -11.50
N PRO A 241 -12.78 -2.84 -12.83
CA PRO A 241 -13.82 -3.14 -13.81
C PRO A 241 -14.31 -4.59 -13.81
N TRP A 242 -13.51 -5.55 -13.34
CA TRP A 242 -13.90 -6.99 -13.28
C TRP A 242 -14.61 -7.38 -11.99
N GLY A 243 -15.00 -6.41 -11.15
CA GLY A 243 -15.60 -6.67 -9.84
C GLY A 243 -14.55 -6.98 -8.78
N ARG A 244 -14.82 -7.91 -7.87
CA ARG A 244 -13.91 -8.23 -6.77
C ARG A 244 -12.72 -9.03 -7.30
N ILE A 245 -11.55 -8.40 -7.35
CA ILE A 245 -10.27 -9.05 -7.58
C ILE A 245 -9.52 -9.15 -6.26
N GLU A 246 -8.90 -10.29 -5.99
CA GLU A 246 -7.93 -10.43 -4.91
C GLU A 246 -6.55 -10.13 -5.49
N ALA A 247 -6.08 -8.90 -5.29
CA ALA A 247 -4.71 -8.56 -5.66
C ALA A 247 -3.76 -9.47 -4.86
N PRO A 248 -2.77 -10.13 -5.48
CA PRO A 248 -1.96 -11.13 -4.79
C PRO A 248 -1.21 -10.63 -3.55
N HIS A 249 -0.92 -9.32 -3.44
CA HIS A 249 -0.36 -8.72 -2.22
C HIS A 249 -1.38 -8.58 -1.07
N ALA A 250 -2.69 -8.54 -1.36
CA ALA A 250 -3.72 -8.36 -0.34
C ALA A 250 -3.68 -9.50 0.70
N ALA A 251 -3.17 -10.67 0.31
CA ALA A 251 -2.78 -11.75 1.22
C ALA A 251 -1.28 -11.67 1.55
N GLY A 252 -0.94 -11.11 2.71
CA GLY A 252 0.40 -11.23 3.29
C GLY A 252 1.39 -10.09 3.03
N ALA A 253 1.04 -9.06 2.26
CA ALA A 253 1.89 -7.87 2.17
C ALA A 253 1.81 -6.96 3.41
N PHE A 254 0.74 -7.06 4.19
CA PHE A 254 0.54 -6.37 5.44
C PHE A 254 -0.09 -7.33 6.46
N SER A 255 0.39 -7.30 7.70
CA SER A 255 -0.21 -8.03 8.81
C SER A 255 -0.04 -7.23 10.10
N ALA A 256 -1.15 -6.94 10.76
CA ALA A 256 -1.14 -6.50 12.15
C ALA A 256 -0.88 -7.73 13.04
N GLU A 257 0.04 -7.59 14.00
CA GLU A 257 0.44 -8.68 14.90
C GLU A 257 -0.11 -8.49 16.31
N ARG A 258 -0.13 -7.24 16.80
CA ARG A 258 -0.61 -6.91 18.15
C ARG A 258 -1.06 -5.47 18.23
N GLY A 259 -1.87 -5.16 19.25
CA GLY A 259 -2.29 -3.81 19.57
C GLY A 259 -2.42 -3.58 21.07
N VAL A 260 -2.43 -2.31 21.46
CA VAL A 260 -2.73 -1.89 22.83
C VAL A 260 -3.54 -0.61 22.83
N PHE A 261 -4.55 -0.56 23.70
CA PHE A 261 -5.15 0.69 24.16
C PHE A 261 -4.60 1.03 25.54
N ARG A 262 -4.15 2.27 25.73
CA ARG A 262 -3.73 2.81 27.03
C ARG A 262 -4.56 4.04 27.38
N LEU A 263 -4.96 4.11 28.63
CA LEU A 263 -5.71 5.23 29.18
C LEU A 263 -4.94 5.81 30.35
N CYS A 264 -4.89 7.13 30.44
CA CYS A 264 -4.43 7.83 31.63
C CYS A 264 -5.25 9.09 31.88
N GLU A 265 -5.41 9.44 33.15
CA GLU A 265 -6.00 10.72 33.53
C GLU A 265 -4.94 11.81 33.44
N ALA A 266 -5.25 12.89 32.73
CA ALA A 266 -4.39 14.06 32.60
C ALA A 266 -5.24 15.33 32.57
N ASN A 267 -4.94 16.28 33.47
CA ASN A 267 -5.62 17.58 33.56
C ASN A 267 -7.16 17.50 33.71
N GLY A 268 -7.67 16.45 34.37
CA GLY A 268 -9.10 16.24 34.56
C GLY A 268 -9.83 15.67 33.32
N GLU A 269 -9.09 15.33 32.26
CA GLU A 269 -9.59 14.62 31.09
C GLU A 269 -8.91 13.23 30.99
N THR A 270 -9.47 12.34 30.17
CA THR A 270 -8.87 11.03 29.88
C THR A 270 -8.11 11.10 28.56
N VAL A 271 -6.82 10.75 28.56
CA VAL A 271 -6.05 10.56 27.33
C VAL A 271 -6.14 9.09 26.92
N LEU A 272 -6.65 8.86 25.72
CA LEU A 272 -6.75 7.53 25.12
C LEU A 272 -5.73 7.39 24.00
N GLU A 273 -4.83 6.42 24.14
CA GLU A 273 -3.80 6.07 23.18
C GLU A 273 -4.06 4.69 22.58
N GLY A 274 -4.00 4.57 21.26
CA GLY A 274 -4.02 3.30 20.53
C GLY A 274 -2.71 3.09 19.79
N THR A 275 -2.06 1.94 20.04
CA THR A 275 -0.84 1.53 19.36
C THR A 275 -1.04 0.19 18.64
N THR A 276 -0.58 0.11 17.39
CA THR A 276 -0.61 -1.12 16.59
C THR A 276 0.80 -1.45 16.13
N TRP A 277 1.18 -2.72 16.26
CA TRP A 277 2.39 -3.26 15.66
C TRP A 277 2.05 -4.11 14.45
N TYR A 278 2.77 -3.88 13.36
CA TYR A 278 2.53 -4.54 12.09
C TYR A 278 3.82 -4.89 11.37
N ARG A 279 3.74 -5.87 10.48
CA ARG A 279 4.76 -6.17 9.48
C ARG A 279 4.23 -5.88 8.09
N GLN A 280 5.14 -5.46 7.22
CA GLN A 280 4.87 -5.31 5.80
C GLN A 280 5.95 -5.99 4.96
N ASN A 281 5.56 -6.68 3.90
CA ASN A 281 6.46 -7.41 3.01
C ASN A 281 6.49 -6.76 1.62
N MET A 282 6.83 -5.48 1.58
CA MET A 282 6.93 -4.70 0.34
C MET A 282 8.19 -3.83 0.34
N SER A 283 8.82 -3.71 -0.82
CA SER A 283 9.96 -2.82 -1.06
C SER A 283 9.61 -1.73 -2.06
N PRO A 284 10.18 -0.52 -1.98
CA PRO A 284 11.04 0.00 -0.92
C PRO A 284 10.30 0.16 0.42
N GLY A 285 10.86 -0.39 1.50
CA GLY A 285 10.16 -0.40 2.79
C GLY A 285 9.83 1.00 3.32
N LEU A 286 10.67 2.01 3.09
CA LEU A 286 10.40 3.38 3.54
C LEU A 286 9.17 3.98 2.84
N TYR A 287 9.00 3.70 1.54
CA TYR A 287 7.87 4.22 0.77
C TYR A 287 6.55 3.62 1.27
N TRP A 288 6.48 2.29 1.32
CA TRP A 288 5.28 1.58 1.74
C TRP A 288 4.96 1.80 3.22
N ARG A 289 5.99 1.89 4.08
CA ARG A 289 5.81 2.20 5.51
C ARG A 289 5.05 3.50 5.69
N ASN A 290 5.45 4.57 4.99
CA ASN A 290 4.79 5.86 5.15
C ASN A 290 3.30 5.78 4.78
N ILE A 291 2.95 4.99 3.76
CA ILE A 291 1.55 4.78 3.37
C ILE A 291 0.82 3.97 4.43
N SER A 292 1.41 2.86 4.91
CA SER A 292 0.84 2.04 5.98
C SER A 292 0.64 2.83 7.27
N ASP A 293 1.64 3.62 7.71
CA ASP A 293 1.55 4.46 8.89
C ASP A 293 0.42 5.49 8.75
N LEU A 294 0.27 6.14 7.59
CA LEU A 294 -0.83 7.07 7.32
C LEU A 294 -2.21 6.39 7.40
N VAL A 295 -2.34 5.19 6.84
CA VAL A 295 -3.59 4.42 6.87
C VAL A 295 -3.92 3.97 8.29
N ILE A 296 -2.93 3.45 9.05
CA ILE A 296 -3.13 3.03 10.44
C ILE A 296 -3.52 4.24 11.31
N HIS A 297 -2.86 5.40 11.15
CA HIS A 297 -3.27 6.61 11.86
C HIS A 297 -4.70 7.04 11.52
N ALA A 298 -5.16 6.83 10.29
CA ALA A 298 -6.55 7.11 9.92
C ALA A 298 -7.53 6.11 10.56
N ILE A 299 -7.15 4.83 10.62
CA ILE A 299 -7.93 3.77 11.30
C ILE A 299 -8.02 4.06 12.79
N HIS A 300 -6.89 4.33 13.45
CA HIS A 300 -6.85 4.70 14.86
C HIS A 300 -7.75 5.90 15.11
N ARG A 301 -7.58 7.00 14.34
CA ARG A 301 -8.44 8.19 14.51
C ARG A 301 -9.92 7.87 14.41
N ARG A 302 -10.33 7.02 13.46
CA ARG A 302 -11.75 6.62 13.34
C ARG A 302 -12.26 5.89 14.60
N VAL A 303 -11.47 4.97 15.17
CA VAL A 303 -11.84 4.24 16.40
C VAL A 303 -11.83 5.16 17.61
N LEU A 304 -10.73 5.89 17.80
CA LEU A 304 -10.52 6.73 18.98
C LEU A 304 -11.53 7.88 19.06
N GLU A 305 -11.87 8.50 17.91
CA GLU A 305 -12.91 9.55 17.86
C GLU A 305 -14.31 8.98 18.10
N GLN A 306 -14.59 7.74 17.69
CA GLN A 306 -15.85 7.08 18.04
C GLN A 306 -15.96 6.88 19.55
N ILE A 307 -14.92 6.30 20.16
CA ILE A 307 -14.86 6.07 21.60
C ILE A 307 -15.03 7.39 22.36
N LYS A 308 -14.31 8.43 21.94
CA LYS A 308 -14.42 9.78 22.47
C LYS A 308 -15.88 10.27 22.44
N LYS A 309 -16.48 10.27 21.26
CA LYS A 309 -17.85 10.76 21.05
C LYS A 309 -18.84 10.03 21.97
N ARG A 310 -18.76 8.70 22.06
CA ARG A 310 -19.67 7.88 22.87
C ARG A 310 -19.49 8.09 24.36
N ALA A 311 -18.24 8.13 24.83
CA ALA A 311 -17.93 8.37 26.23
C ALA A 311 -18.40 9.77 26.68
N GLU A 312 -18.16 10.81 25.86
CA GLU A 312 -18.60 12.18 26.13
C GLU A 312 -20.12 12.32 26.11
N GLU A 313 -20.82 11.69 25.16
CA GLU A 313 -22.29 11.68 25.10
C GLU A 313 -22.91 10.97 26.33
N LYS A 314 -22.34 9.84 26.75
CA LYS A 314 -22.81 9.12 27.94
C LYS A 314 -22.58 9.96 29.19
N TYR A 315 -21.41 10.58 29.33
CA TYR A 315 -21.08 11.41 30.47
C TYR A 315 -21.93 12.68 30.55
N GLY A 316 -22.11 13.40 29.44
CA GLY A 316 -22.94 14.61 29.41
C GLY A 316 -24.43 14.36 29.69
N ARG A 317 -24.94 13.15 29.42
CA ARG A 317 -26.30 12.74 29.82
C ARG A 317 -26.42 12.41 31.30
N HIS A 318 -25.32 12.09 31.99
CA HIS A 318 -25.31 11.84 33.43
C HIS A 318 -25.19 13.13 34.27
N GLU A 319 -24.70 14.22 33.68
CA GLU A 319 -24.61 15.54 34.32
C GLU A 319 -25.90 16.38 34.20
N GLN A 320 -26.86 15.97 33.37
CA GLN A 320 -28.19 16.60 33.20
C GLN A 320 -29.25 15.91 34.06
#